data_AF-A0A7C3HER8-F1
#
_entry.id   AF-A0A7C3HER8-F1
#
_cell.length_a   1.000
_cell.length_b   1.000
_cell.length_c   1.000
_cell.angle_alpha   90.00
_cell.angle_beta   90.00
_cell.angle_gamma   90.00
#
_symmetry.space_group_name_H-M   'P 1'
#
loop_
_entity.id
_entity.type
_entity.pdbx_description
1 polymer ?
#
loop_
_entity_poly.entity_id
_entity_poly.type
_entity_poly.pdbx_seq_one_letter_code
_entity_poly.pdbx_strand_id
1 'polypeptide(L)'
;MAALPQPRYGLQHLHLFPVYQTRADYQAATGQEPPPFDPTRPAQYWFDPEAAKSSRRVIVYERALAIDERGNPKRDENGRPYFEPLALPKAEASTVNIPYKKAANEPSSGLPDVPVPCRELHPDEELEFGFGGIVLVRNKNFDNQEVTGFTVGDRELLRAIARKLNVNLPA
;
A
#
# COMPACT_ATOMS: atom_id res chain seq x y z
N MET A 1 5.75 -8.73 15.06
CA MET A 1 4.77 -9.55 14.31
C MET A 1 5.51 -10.23 13.17
N ALA A 2 5.01 -11.35 12.66
CA ALA A 2 5.58 -11.99 11.46
C ALA A 2 4.90 -11.41 10.20
N ALA A 3 5.51 -11.63 9.03
CA ALA A 3 4.87 -11.32 7.75
C ALA A 3 3.49 -12.00 7.63
N LEU A 4 2.56 -11.39 6.89
CA LEU A 4 1.25 -11.99 6.69
C LEU A 4 1.37 -13.32 5.93
N PRO A 5 0.53 -14.32 6.21
CA PRO A 5 0.58 -15.65 5.58
C PRO A 5 0.01 -15.63 4.15
N GLN A 6 0.45 -14.66 3.35
CA GLN A 6 0.07 -14.46 1.95
C GLN A 6 1.33 -14.18 1.13
N PRO A 7 1.44 -14.68 -0.11
CA PRO A 7 2.63 -14.49 -0.94
C PRO A 7 2.85 -13.01 -1.30
N ARG A 8 1.75 -12.28 -1.53
CA ARG A 8 1.74 -10.84 -1.79
C ARG A 8 0.53 -10.21 -1.11
N TYR A 9 0.67 -9.00 -0.62
CA TYR A 9 -0.44 -8.21 -0.08
C TYR A 9 -0.20 -6.71 -0.32
N GLY A 10 -1.26 -5.93 -0.19
CA GLY A 10 -1.21 -4.50 -0.47
C GLY A 10 -0.44 -3.71 0.59
N LEU A 11 0.12 -2.58 0.17
CA LEU A 11 0.89 -1.68 1.03
C LEU A 11 0.12 -1.20 2.26
N GLN A 12 -1.22 -1.16 2.20
CA GLN A 12 -2.07 -0.75 3.32
C GLN A 12 -1.86 -1.55 4.61
N HIS A 13 -1.34 -2.78 4.51
CA HIS A 13 -1.01 -3.59 5.69
C HIS A 13 0.26 -3.13 6.42
N LEU A 14 1.01 -2.21 5.82
CA LEU A 14 2.15 -1.55 6.46
C LEU A 14 1.79 -0.19 7.06
N HIS A 15 0.63 0.38 6.74
CA HIS A 15 0.29 1.73 7.20
C HIS A 15 0.24 1.80 8.74
N LEU A 16 0.87 2.83 9.29
CA LEU A 16 0.82 3.12 10.74
C LEU A 16 -0.52 3.74 11.15
N PHE A 17 -1.19 4.41 10.22
CA PHE A 17 -2.43 5.14 10.46
C PHE A 17 -3.55 4.67 9.53
N PRO A 18 -4.82 4.71 9.99
CA PRO A 18 -5.96 4.50 9.12
C PRO A 18 -6.01 5.54 7.98
N VAL A 19 -6.52 5.12 6.83
CA VAL A 19 -6.68 5.97 5.65
C VAL A 19 -8.17 6.15 5.37
N TYR A 20 -8.59 7.40 5.23
CA TYR A 20 -9.98 7.81 5.00
C TYR A 20 -10.10 8.31 3.56
N GLN A 21 -10.67 7.51 2.67
CA GLN A 21 -10.77 7.86 1.24
C GLN A 21 -11.71 9.06 1.01
N THR A 22 -12.74 9.17 1.85
CA THR A 22 -13.73 10.26 1.77
C THR A 22 -13.91 10.97 3.10
N ARG A 23 -14.46 12.19 3.02
CA ARG A 23 -14.85 12.98 4.19
C ARG A 23 -15.91 12.26 5.04
N ALA A 24 -16.79 11.48 4.41
CA ALA A 24 -17.78 10.65 5.08
C ALA A 24 -17.13 9.49 5.84
N ASP A 25 -16.11 8.84 5.26
CA ASP A 25 -15.37 7.76 5.94
C ASP A 25 -14.66 8.27 7.20
N TYR A 26 -14.05 9.46 7.11
CA TYR A 26 -13.43 10.12 8.26
C TYR A 26 -14.47 10.36 9.37
N GLN A 27 -15.63 10.93 9.04
CA GLN A 27 -16.68 11.19 10.02
C GLN A 27 -17.25 9.91 10.63
N ALA A 28 -17.45 8.87 9.82
CA ALA A 28 -17.94 7.58 10.30
C ALA A 28 -16.94 6.91 11.27
N ALA A 29 -15.64 7.02 10.99
CA ALA A 29 -14.60 6.38 11.79
C ALA A 29 -14.21 7.16 13.06
N THR A 30 -14.26 8.50 13.01
CA THR A 30 -13.80 9.36 14.11
C THR A 30 -14.93 10.02 14.89
N GLY A 31 -16.14 10.08 14.33
CA GLY A 31 -17.26 10.86 14.85
C GLY A 31 -17.11 12.37 14.67
N GLN A 32 -16.02 12.85 14.04
CA GLN A 32 -15.74 14.26 13.86
C GLN A 32 -15.92 14.69 12.40
N GLU A 33 -16.37 15.92 12.18
CA GLU A 33 -16.40 16.48 10.84
C GLU A 33 -14.97 16.80 10.38
N PRO A 34 -14.54 16.40 9.17
CA PRO A 34 -13.21 16.72 8.68
C PRO A 34 -13.08 18.24 8.45
N PRO A 35 -11.91 18.84 8.69
CA PRO A 35 -11.68 20.26 8.41
C PRO A 35 -11.95 20.62 6.93
N PRO A 36 -12.22 21.89 6.63
CA PRO A 36 -12.34 22.33 5.24
C PRO A 36 -11.12 21.97 4.41
N PHE A 37 -11.33 21.55 3.15
CA PHE A 37 -10.22 21.24 2.26
C PHE A 37 -9.46 22.51 1.89
N ASP A 38 -8.14 22.47 2.03
CA ASP A 38 -7.22 23.52 1.61
C ASP A 38 -6.53 23.12 0.29
N PRO A 39 -6.87 23.78 -0.83
CA PRO A 39 -6.31 23.47 -2.15
C PRO A 39 -4.84 23.89 -2.29
N THR A 40 -4.29 24.69 -1.37
CA THR A 40 -2.87 25.07 -1.39
C THR A 40 -1.95 23.99 -0.82
N ARG A 41 -2.54 22.97 -0.18
CA ARG A 41 -1.83 21.86 0.45
C ARG A 41 -2.11 20.55 -0.28
N PRO A 42 -1.16 19.60 -0.28
CA PRO A 42 -1.43 18.28 -0.85
C PRO A 42 -2.60 17.59 -0.16
N ALA A 43 -3.29 16.71 -0.88
CA ALA A 43 -4.36 15.93 -0.26
C ALA A 43 -3.75 14.95 0.74
N GLN A 44 -4.38 14.84 1.91
CA GLN A 44 -3.90 14.00 3.00
C GLN A 44 -5.07 13.24 3.60
N TYR A 45 -5.04 11.93 3.44
CA TYR A 45 -6.13 11.02 3.80
C TYR A 45 -5.90 10.29 5.13
N TRP A 46 -4.88 10.69 5.88
CA TRP A 46 -4.49 10.09 7.15
C TRP A 46 -4.05 11.22 8.11
N PHE A 47 -4.01 10.93 9.40
CA PHE A 47 -3.44 11.83 10.39
C PHE A 47 -2.86 11.03 11.55
N ASP A 48 -1.92 11.63 12.27
CA ASP A 48 -1.36 11.12 13.50
C ASP A 48 -2.07 11.78 14.70
N PRO A 49 -2.86 11.03 15.50
CA PRO A 49 -3.55 11.57 16.67
C PRO A 49 -2.59 12.05 17.77
N GLU A 50 -1.36 11.55 17.82
CA GLU A 50 -0.36 11.95 18.81
C GLU A 50 0.51 13.13 18.32
N ALA A 51 0.46 13.48 17.03
CA ALA A 51 1.22 14.57 16.46
C ALA A 51 0.95 15.92 17.15
N ALA A 52 -0.31 16.19 17.51
CA ALA A 52 -0.70 17.42 18.19
C ALA A 52 -0.04 17.58 19.57
N LYS A 53 0.28 16.45 20.23
CA LYS A 53 0.89 16.40 21.56
C LYS A 53 2.42 16.47 21.52
N SER A 54 3.02 16.35 20.33
CA SER A 54 4.47 16.41 20.17
C SER A 54 5.03 17.78 20.59
N SER A 55 6.15 17.75 21.30
CA SER A 55 6.92 18.96 21.64
C SER A 55 7.70 19.50 20.45
N ARG A 56 7.86 18.70 19.38
CA ARG A 56 8.58 19.09 18.16
C ARG A 56 7.66 19.82 17.20
N ARG A 57 8.21 20.81 16.48
CA ARG A 57 7.49 21.55 15.42
C ARG A 57 7.31 20.74 14.15
N VAL A 58 8.25 19.83 13.87
CA VAL A 58 8.28 18.95 12.71
C VAL A 58 8.35 17.51 13.23
N ILE A 59 7.54 16.65 12.62
CA ILE A 59 7.49 15.22 12.88
C ILE A 59 8.10 14.52 11.67
N VAL A 60 9.01 13.58 11.95
CA VAL A 60 9.70 12.81 10.92
C VAL A 60 9.22 11.37 11.05
N TYR A 61 8.69 10.84 9.96
CA TYR A 61 8.36 9.44 9.79
C TYR A 61 9.44 8.81 8.91
N GLU A 62 10.20 7.87 9.45
CA GLU A 62 11.36 7.29 8.77
C GLU A 62 11.02 6.57 7.45
N ARG A 63 9.77 6.10 7.31
CA ARG A 63 9.34 5.25 6.20
C ARG A 63 8.01 5.73 5.65
N ALA A 64 8.04 6.44 4.54
CA ALA A 64 6.89 6.66 3.68
C ALA A 64 7.26 6.22 2.26
N LEU A 65 6.28 5.80 1.46
CA LEU A 65 6.55 5.40 0.08
C LEU A 65 7.15 6.57 -0.70
N ALA A 66 8.32 6.37 -1.30
CA ALA A 66 8.94 7.39 -2.14
C ALA A 66 8.12 7.60 -3.40
N ILE A 67 7.71 8.85 -3.66
CA ILE A 67 6.88 9.24 -4.81
C ILE A 67 7.52 10.37 -5.60
N ASP A 68 7.21 10.45 -6.90
CA ASP A 68 7.61 11.55 -7.75
C ASP A 68 6.66 12.76 -7.63
N GLU A 69 6.95 13.84 -8.34
CA GLU A 69 6.14 15.07 -8.37
C GLU A 69 4.71 14.85 -8.89
N ARG A 70 4.44 13.70 -9.54
CA ARG A 70 3.13 13.29 -10.05
C ARG A 70 2.42 12.29 -9.14
N GLY A 71 3.04 11.89 -8.04
CA GLY A 71 2.50 10.92 -7.08
C GLY A 71 2.74 9.45 -7.45
N ASN A 72 3.57 9.17 -8.45
CA ASN A 72 3.91 7.79 -8.80
C ASN A 72 5.04 7.26 -7.92
N PRO A 73 5.02 5.99 -7.52
CA PRO A 73 6.10 5.41 -6.73
C PRO A 73 7.43 5.40 -7.48
N LYS A 74 8.50 5.82 -6.81
CA LYS A 74 9.86 5.86 -7.36
C LYS A 74 10.52 4.50 -7.34
N ARG A 75 11.52 4.35 -8.20
CA ARG A 75 12.40 3.17 -8.28
C ARG A 75 13.77 3.50 -7.69
N ASP A 76 14.32 2.56 -6.95
CA ASP A 76 15.72 2.59 -6.54
C ASP A 76 16.65 2.16 -7.70
N GLU A 77 17.95 2.09 -7.42
CA GLU A 77 18.98 1.65 -8.38
C GLU A 77 18.74 0.21 -8.91
N ASN A 78 18.02 -0.61 -8.15
CA ASN A 78 17.67 -1.99 -8.49
C ASN A 78 16.28 -2.12 -9.15
N GLY A 79 15.62 -1.01 -9.44
CA GLY A 79 14.29 -0.98 -10.06
C GLY A 79 13.13 -1.27 -9.10
N ARG A 80 13.38 -1.36 -7.79
CA ARG A 80 12.41 -1.69 -6.74
C ARG A 80 11.82 -0.43 -6.10
N PRO A 81 10.58 -0.50 -5.57
CA PRO A 81 10.05 0.59 -4.77
C PRO A 81 10.78 0.64 -3.42
N TYR A 82 10.95 1.84 -2.88
CA TYR A 82 11.67 2.05 -1.63
C TYR A 82 10.97 3.08 -0.74
N PHE A 83 11.36 3.11 0.53
CA PHE A 83 10.89 4.09 1.50
C PHE A 83 11.86 5.25 1.65
N GLU A 84 11.32 6.43 1.87
CA GLU A 84 12.08 7.62 2.24
C GLU A 84 11.49 8.31 3.48
N PRO A 85 12.29 9.09 4.22
CA PRO A 85 11.79 9.86 5.35
C PRO A 85 10.79 10.93 4.90
N LEU A 86 9.64 10.97 5.57
CA LEU A 86 8.63 12.02 5.41
C LEU A 86 8.68 12.96 6.61
N ALA A 87 9.00 14.22 6.37
CA ALA A 87 8.99 15.28 7.37
C ALA A 87 7.78 16.19 7.17
N LEU A 88 6.93 16.32 8.20
CA LEU A 88 5.75 17.18 8.16
C LEU A 88 5.69 18.10 9.37
N PRO A 89 5.21 19.35 9.23
CA PRO A 89 4.86 20.18 10.37
C PRO A 89 3.84 19.47 11.26
N LYS A 90 3.96 19.62 12.58
CA LYS A 90 3.07 18.95 13.54
C LYS A 90 1.58 19.23 13.28
N ALA A 91 1.27 20.45 12.83
CA ALA A 91 -0.09 20.88 12.54
C ALA A 91 -0.68 20.16 11.31
N GLU A 92 0.17 19.81 10.34
CA GLU A 92 -0.24 19.07 9.15
C GLU A 92 -0.35 17.58 9.45
N ALA A 93 0.62 17.02 10.18
CA ALA A 93 0.58 15.64 10.62
C ALA A 93 -0.66 15.33 11.49
N SER A 94 -1.13 16.29 12.29
CA SER A 94 -2.27 16.11 13.19
C SER A 94 -3.65 16.30 12.55
N THR A 95 -3.72 16.60 11.25
CA THR A 95 -4.99 16.88 10.56
C THR A 95 -5.06 16.19 9.21
N VAL A 96 -6.26 15.85 8.78
CA VAL A 96 -6.51 15.44 7.40
C VAL A 96 -6.70 16.66 6.48
N ASN A 97 -6.48 16.48 5.18
CA ASN A 97 -6.80 17.43 4.12
C ASN A 97 -7.51 16.70 2.96
N ILE A 98 -8.73 16.22 3.22
CA ILE A 98 -9.50 15.37 2.30
C ILE A 98 -10.33 16.24 1.35
N PRO A 99 -10.13 16.15 0.02
CA PRO A 99 -10.95 16.84 -0.98
C PRO A 99 -12.43 16.47 -0.88
N TYR A 100 -13.33 17.35 -1.35
CA TYR A 100 -14.78 17.16 -1.20
C TYR A 100 -15.30 15.98 -2.06
N LYS A 101 -14.78 15.77 -3.28
CA LYS A 101 -14.93 14.59 -4.17
C LYS A 101 -13.83 14.60 -5.26
N LYS A 102 -13.45 13.43 -5.75
CA LYS A 102 -12.68 13.28 -7.02
C LYS A 102 -13.63 13.40 -8.23
N ALA A 103 -14.31 14.53 -8.38
CA ALA A 103 -15.07 14.86 -9.60
C ALA A 103 -14.25 15.84 -10.46
N ALA A 104 -14.39 15.78 -11.79
CA ALA A 104 -13.58 16.55 -12.74
C ALA A 104 -13.60 18.08 -12.54
N ASN A 105 -14.58 18.61 -11.82
CA ASN A 105 -14.78 20.05 -11.59
C ASN A 105 -14.54 20.48 -10.14
N GLU A 106 -13.98 19.62 -9.31
CA GLU A 106 -13.69 19.97 -7.92
C GLU A 106 -12.29 20.54 -7.72
N PRO A 107 -12.10 21.45 -6.75
CA PRO A 107 -10.79 21.95 -6.40
C PRO A 107 -9.87 20.78 -6.03
N SER A 108 -8.84 20.58 -6.84
CA SER A 108 -7.70 19.72 -6.50
C SER A 108 -6.52 20.63 -6.21
N SER A 109 -5.64 20.20 -5.31
CA SER A 109 -4.38 20.92 -5.09
C SER A 109 -3.42 20.79 -6.26
N GLY A 110 -3.61 19.80 -7.14
CA GLY A 110 -2.68 19.48 -8.23
C GLY A 110 -1.32 18.96 -7.74
N LEU A 111 -1.13 18.85 -6.42
CA LEU A 111 0.05 18.33 -5.76
C LEU A 111 -0.14 16.82 -5.48
N PRO A 112 0.94 16.04 -5.45
CA PRO A 112 0.86 14.61 -5.14
C PRO A 112 0.39 14.39 -3.70
N ASP A 113 -0.50 13.41 -3.51
CA ASP A 113 -1.05 13.06 -2.20
C ASP A 113 0.08 12.75 -1.18
N VAL A 114 -0.11 13.15 0.09
CA VAL A 114 0.87 12.87 1.14
C VAL A 114 0.91 11.36 1.42
N PRO A 115 2.07 10.68 1.24
CA PRO A 115 2.16 9.25 1.43
C PRO A 115 1.94 8.88 2.90
N VAL A 116 1.33 7.72 3.14
CA VAL A 116 1.03 7.24 4.49
C VAL A 116 2.30 6.66 5.11
N PRO A 117 2.68 7.07 6.33
CA PRO A 117 3.76 6.45 7.07
C PRO A 117 3.53 4.95 7.25
N CYS A 118 4.59 4.18 7.01
CA CYS A 118 4.59 2.73 7.07
C CYS A 118 5.45 2.24 8.23
N ARG A 119 5.08 1.08 8.80
CA ARG A 119 5.94 0.34 9.71
C ARG A 119 7.17 -0.17 8.97
N GLU A 120 8.15 -0.58 9.76
CA GLU A 120 9.30 -1.32 9.24
C GLU A 120 8.87 -2.65 8.60
N LEU A 121 9.55 -3.00 7.51
CA LEU A 121 9.42 -4.30 6.87
C LEU A 121 10.02 -5.36 7.80
N HIS A 122 9.32 -6.47 7.95
CA HIS A 122 9.91 -7.65 8.56
C HIS A 122 11.02 -8.22 7.67
N PRO A 123 11.97 -9.00 8.23
CA PRO A 123 13.05 -9.60 7.45
C PRO A 123 12.56 -10.39 6.22
N ASP A 124 11.39 -11.01 6.37
CA ASP A 124 10.73 -11.84 5.37
C ASP A 124 9.84 -11.03 4.42
N GLU A 125 9.88 -9.70 4.49
CA GLU A 125 9.11 -8.80 3.62
C GLU A 125 10.05 -8.03 2.69
N GLU A 126 9.59 -7.73 1.48
CA GLU A 126 10.18 -6.72 0.61
C GLU A 126 9.10 -6.02 -0.22
N LEU A 127 9.43 -4.83 -0.73
CA LEU A 127 8.55 -4.11 -1.65
C LEU A 127 8.82 -4.56 -3.09
N GLU A 128 7.74 -4.73 -3.85
CA GLU A 128 7.77 -5.12 -5.26
C GLU A 128 6.75 -4.28 -6.04
N PHE A 129 7.05 -4.01 -7.32
CA PHE A 129 6.05 -3.49 -8.25
C PHE A 129 5.18 -4.63 -8.78
N GLY A 130 3.87 -4.55 -8.51
CA GLY A 130 2.87 -5.39 -9.14
C GLY A 130 2.43 -4.89 -10.51
N PHE A 131 1.40 -5.55 -11.05
CA PHE A 131 0.78 -5.17 -12.31
C PHE A 131 0.27 -3.72 -12.28
N GLY A 132 0.52 -2.96 -13.34
CA GLY A 132 0.11 -1.55 -13.43
C GLY A 132 0.92 -0.58 -12.57
N GLY A 133 2.07 -0.99 -12.03
CA GLY A 133 2.95 -0.13 -11.24
C GLY A 133 2.50 0.09 -9.79
N ILE A 134 1.53 -0.68 -9.31
CA ILE A 134 1.13 -0.66 -7.91
C ILE A 134 2.25 -1.24 -7.03
N VAL A 135 2.42 -0.70 -5.83
CA VAL A 135 3.40 -1.24 -4.86
C VAL A 135 2.72 -2.28 -3.99
N LEU A 136 3.35 -3.44 -3.91
CA LEU A 136 2.92 -4.58 -3.11
C LEU A 136 4.03 -4.95 -2.14
N VAL A 137 3.65 -5.65 -1.07
CA VAL A 137 4.57 -6.31 -0.16
C VAL A 137 4.65 -7.77 -0.57
N ARG A 138 5.84 -8.25 -0.90
CA ARG A 138 6.13 -9.66 -1.19
C ARG A 138 6.64 -10.32 0.08
N ASN A 139 6.04 -11.44 0.44
CA ASN A 139 6.53 -12.29 1.52
C ASN A 139 7.56 -13.28 0.96
N LYS A 140 8.80 -13.17 1.41
CA LYS A 140 9.96 -13.98 0.99
C LYS A 140 9.86 -15.43 1.43
N ASN A 141 9.06 -15.73 2.46
CA ASN A 141 8.86 -17.10 2.94
C ASN A 141 8.00 -17.95 1.99
N PHE A 142 7.25 -17.30 1.12
CA PHE A 142 6.65 -17.97 -0.01
C PHE A 142 7.70 -17.96 -1.12
N ASP A 143 8.47 -19.04 -1.21
CA ASP A 143 9.20 -19.37 -2.43
C ASP A 143 8.25 -19.19 -3.61
N ASN A 144 8.77 -18.72 -4.75
CA ASN A 144 8.01 -18.51 -5.99
C ASN A 144 7.13 -19.73 -6.30
N GLN A 145 5.93 -19.81 -5.72
CA GLN A 145 4.89 -20.77 -6.08
C GLN A 145 4.22 -20.31 -7.37
N GLU A 146 4.99 -19.68 -8.26
CA GLU A 146 4.76 -19.76 -9.69
C GLU A 146 5.17 -21.17 -10.14
N VAL A 147 4.50 -22.20 -9.62
CA VAL A 147 4.34 -23.41 -10.42
C VAL A 147 3.31 -23.03 -11.49
N THR A 148 3.76 -22.28 -12.49
CA THR A 148 2.97 -21.99 -13.70
C THR A 148 2.97 -23.25 -14.56
N GLY A 149 2.17 -24.24 -14.16
CA GLY A 149 1.89 -25.44 -14.95
C GLY A 149 1.84 -26.73 -14.15
N PHE A 150 1.37 -27.80 -14.80
CA PHE A 150 1.45 -29.13 -14.22
C PHE A 150 2.91 -29.60 -14.17
N THR A 151 3.37 -30.00 -12.99
CA THR A 151 4.68 -30.66 -12.84
C THR A 151 4.64 -32.04 -13.51
N VAL A 152 5.80 -32.68 -13.65
CA VAL A 152 5.87 -34.07 -14.13
C VAL A 152 5.06 -34.99 -13.20
N GLY A 153 5.15 -34.78 -11.88
CA GLY A 153 4.39 -35.55 -10.89
C GLY A 153 2.87 -35.37 -11.05
N ASP A 154 2.40 -34.15 -11.32
CA ASP A 154 0.97 -33.91 -11.55
C ASP A 154 0.47 -34.58 -12.83
N ARG A 155 1.28 -34.58 -13.90
CA ARG A 155 0.94 -35.27 -15.15
C ARG A 155 0.91 -36.78 -14.96
N GLU A 156 1.81 -37.35 -14.16
CA GLU A 156 1.81 -38.77 -13.82
C GLU A 156 0.59 -39.14 -12.98
N LEU A 157 0.24 -38.32 -11.99
CA LEU A 157 -0.95 -38.48 -11.17
C LEU A 157 -2.23 -38.41 -12.02
N LEU A 158 -2.35 -37.42 -12.89
CA LEU A 158 -3.49 -37.28 -13.79
C LEU A 158 -3.60 -38.46 -14.77
N ARG A 159 -2.48 -38.98 -15.27
CA ARG A 159 -2.46 -40.21 -16.09
C ARG A 159 -2.90 -41.44 -15.29
N ALA A 160 -2.50 -41.56 -14.03
CA ALA A 160 -2.92 -42.65 -13.16
C ALA A 160 -4.43 -42.59 -12.87
N ILE A 161 -4.96 -41.39 -12.61
CA ILE A 161 -6.41 -41.15 -12.44
C ILE A 161 -7.17 -41.47 -13.73
N ALA A 162 -6.69 -40.99 -14.88
CA ALA A 162 -7.31 -41.25 -16.18
C ALA A 162 -7.38 -42.76 -16.51
N ARG A 163 -6.31 -43.52 -16.21
CA ARG A 163 -6.31 -44.99 -16.34
C ARG A 163 -7.34 -45.64 -15.42
N LYS A 164 -7.44 -45.20 -14.17
CA LYS A 164 -8.42 -45.74 -13.20
C LYS A 164 -9.87 -45.47 -13.62
N LEU A 165 -10.12 -44.33 -14.26
CA LEU A 165 -11.43 -43.91 -14.74
C LEU A 165 -11.73 -44.38 -16.18
N ASN A 166 -10.86 -45.20 -16.80
CA ASN A 166 -10.98 -45.65 -18.19
C ASN A 166 -11.19 -44.50 -19.21
N VAL A 167 -10.56 -43.35 -18.96
CA VAL A 167 -10.56 -42.24 -19.91
C VAL A 167 -9.47 -42.51 -20.95
N ASN A 168 -9.89 -42.79 -22.19
CA ASN A 168 -8.96 -42.98 -23.32
C ASN A 168 -8.29 -41.64 -23.68
N LEU A 169 -6.99 -41.53 -23.41
CA LEU A 169 -6.19 -40.39 -23.86
C LEU A 169 -5.70 -40.67 -25.30
N PRO A 170 -5.90 -39.74 -26.25
CA PRO A 170 -5.32 -39.87 -27.58
C PRO A 170 -3.79 -39.88 -27.49
N ALA A 171 -3.17 -40.71 -28.34
CA ALA A 171 -1.72 -40.86 -28.45
C ALA A 171 -1.03 -39.58 -28.95
#